data_AF-B1IJ36-F1
#
_entry.id   AF-B1IJ36-F1
#
_cell.length_a   1.000
_cell.length_b   1.000
_cell.length_c   1.000
_cell.angle_alpha   90.00
_cell.angle_beta   90.00
_cell.angle_gamma   90.00
#
_symmetry.space_group_name_H-M   'P 1'
#
loop_
_entity.id
_entity.type
_entity.pdbx_description
1 polymer ?
#
loop_
_entity_poly.entity_id
_entity_poly.type
_entity_poly.pdbx_seq_one_letter_code
_entity_poly.pdbx_strand_id
1 'polypeptide(L)' 'MMKATPKFDKEFEKWVIDIETEDGEVIPVGHTIEESIGLFEICKWDSEEQAEDWIKARPEKFYI' A
#
# COMPACT_ATOMS: atom_id res chain seq x y z
N MET A 1 -9.09 3.07 12.90
CA MET A 1 -7.65 3.23 12.56
C MET A 1 -7.34 2.29 11.42
N MET A 2 -6.86 2.83 10.30
CA MET A 2 -6.49 2.01 9.16
C MET A 2 -5.21 1.22 9.46
N LYS A 3 -5.16 -0.06 9.10
CA LYS A 3 -4.02 -0.95 9.39
C LYS A 3 -3.25 -1.22 8.11
N ALA A 4 -1.99 -0.80 8.06
CA ALA A 4 -1.08 -1.14 6.96
C ALA A 4 -0.32 -2.44 7.27
N THR A 5 -0.30 -3.38 6.32
CA THR A 5 0.39 -4.67 6.46
C THR A 5 1.24 -4.94 5.23
N PRO A 6 2.55 -5.22 5.37
CA PRO A 6 3.38 -5.63 4.25
C PRO A 6 2.97 -7.04 3.79
N LYS A 7 2.98 -7.27 2.48
CA LYS A 7 2.58 -8.52 1.84
C LYS A 7 3.46 -8.78 0.64
N PHE A 8 3.95 -10.02 0.51
CA PHE A 8 4.67 -10.42 -0.68
C PHE A 8 3.70 -10.72 -1.84
N ASP A 9 3.83 -9.96 -2.91
CA ASP A 9 3.08 -10.14 -4.15
C ASP A 9 3.86 -11.04 -5.12
N LYS A 10 3.28 -12.19 -5.45
CA LYS A 10 3.92 -13.20 -6.32
C LYS A 10 3.88 -12.83 -7.79
N GLU A 11 2.95 -11.99 -8.23
CA GLU A 11 2.87 -11.57 -9.64
C GLU A 11 3.98 -10.59 -9.97
N PHE A 12 4.31 -9.70 -9.02
CA PHE A 12 5.40 -8.74 -9.18
C PHE A 12 6.74 -9.24 -8.66
N GLU A 13 6.76 -10.33 -7.87
CA GLU A 13 7.93 -10.78 -7.09
C GLU A 13 8.48 -9.64 -6.20
N LYS A 14 7.57 -8.85 -5.65
CA LYS A 14 7.86 -7.66 -4.82
C LYS A 14 6.98 -7.64 -3.58
N TRP A 15 7.41 -6.88 -2.58
CA TRP A 15 6.56 -6.54 -1.45
C TRP A 15 5.63 -5.39 -1.82
N VAL A 16 4.38 -5.47 -1.39
CA VAL A 16 3.37 -4.41 -1.45
C VAL A 16 2.86 -4.17 -0.03
N ILE A 17 2.12 -3.08 0.17
CA ILE A 17 1.51 -2.79 1.47
C ILE A 17 0.01 -2.75 1.25
N ASP A 18 -0.74 -3.57 1.98
CA ASP A 18 -2.19 -3.56 1.99
C ASP A 18 -2.67 -2.69 3.17
N ILE A 19 -3.64 -1.81 2.94
CA ILE A 19 -4.30 -1.01 3.97
C ILE A 19 -5.72 -1.54 4.17
N GLU A 20 -6.02 -1.92 5.41
CA GLU A 20 -7.39 -2.19 5.86
C GLU A 20 -8.06 -0.87 6.24
N THR A 21 -9.10 -0.50 5.50
CA THR A 21 -9.95 0.67 5.74
C THR A 21 -10.89 0.44 6.93
N GLU A 22 -11.54 1.50 7.42
CA GLU A 22 -12.50 1.37 8.54
C GLU A 22 -13.75 0.57 8.17
N ASP A 23 -14.08 0.50 6.88
CA ASP A 23 -15.17 -0.31 6.31
C ASP A 23 -14.77 -1.79 6.13
N GLY A 24 -13.54 -2.17 6.48
CA GLY A 24 -13.01 -3.54 6.32
C GLY A 24 -12.57 -3.87 4.90
N GLU A 25 -12.56 -2.89 3.99
CA GLU A 25 -11.99 -3.07 2.65
C GLU A 25 -10.46 -3.05 2.73
N VAL A 26 -9.83 -4.01 2.06
CA VAL A 26 -8.37 -4.10 1.96
C VAL A 26 -7.94 -3.62 0.59
N ILE A 27 -7.19 -2.53 0.56
CA ILE A 27 -6.71 -1.90 -0.68
C ILE A 27 -5.18 -1.77 -0.68
N PRO A 28 -4.52 -2.05 -1.81
CA PRO A 28 -3.08 -1.90 -1.90
C PRO A 28 -2.69 -0.42 -1.90
N VAL A 29 -1.56 -0.11 -1.29
CA VAL A 29 -0.94 1.21 -1.35
C VAL A 29 -0.47 1.48 -2.77
N GLY A 30 -0.78 2.68 -3.26
CA GLY A 30 -0.35 3.14 -4.55
C GLY A 30 -0.63 4.61 -4.76
N HIS A 31 -0.57 5.04 -6.01
CA HIS A 31 -0.90 6.39 -6.42
C HIS A 31 -1.73 6.37 -7.71
N THR A 32 -2.64 7.32 -7.82
CA THR A 32 -3.45 7.51 -9.03
C THR A 32 -2.60 8.18 -10.09
N ILE A 33 -2.43 7.51 -11.23
CA ILE A 33 -1.68 8.04 -12.38
C ILE A 33 -2.60 8.88 -13.27
N GLU A 34 -3.83 8.40 -13.52
CA GLU A 34 -4.80 9.12 -14.35
C GLU A 34 -6.22 8.90 -13.81
N GLU A 35 -6.78 9.93 -13.18
CA GLU A 35 -8.09 9.88 -12.54
C GLU A 35 -9.24 9.68 -13.54
N SER A 36 -9.14 10.25 -14.74
CA SER A 36 -10.19 10.18 -15.77
C SER A 36 -10.50 8.78 -16.27
N ILE A 37 -9.53 7.87 -16.17
CA ILE A 37 -9.67 6.46 -16.56
C ILE A 37 -9.53 5.50 -15.37
N GLY A 38 -9.41 6.03 -14.15
CA GLY A 38 -9.21 5.23 -12.94
C GLY A 38 -7.90 4.43 -12.93
N LEU A 39 -6.84 4.94 -13.55
CA LEU A 39 -5.55 4.25 -13.60
C LEU A 39 -4.79 4.43 -12.27
N PHE A 40 -4.52 3.32 -11.61
CA PHE A 40 -3.86 3.24 -10.32
C PHE A 40 -2.60 2.37 -10.40
N GLU A 41 -1.50 2.85 -9.82
CA GLU A 41 -0.25 2.08 -9.73
C GLU A 41 0.09 1.74 -8.30
N ILE A 42 0.26 0.43 -8.06
CA ILE A 42 0.62 -0.13 -6.76
C ILE A 42 2.11 0.12 -6.49
N CYS A 43 2.40 0.67 -5.30
CA CYS A 43 3.77 0.81 -4.81
C CYS A 43 4.37 -0.55 -4.47
N LYS A 44 5.64 -0.74 -4.84
CA LYS A 44 6.36 -2.01 -4.71
C LYS A 44 7.70 -1.78 -4.02
N TRP A 45 8.11 -2.75 -3.21
CA TRP A 45 9.37 -2.75 -2.46
C TRP A 45 10.16 -4.04 -2.74
N ASP A 46 11.48 -3.95 -2.69
CA ASP A 46 12.37 -5.08 -2.94
C ASP A 46 12.44 -6.04 -1.74
N SER A 47 12.20 -5.53 -0.52
CA SER A 47 12.23 -6.32 0.71
C SER A 47 11.10 -5.95 1.68
N GLU A 48 10.80 -6.87 2.59
CA GLU A 48 9.85 -6.66 3.70
C GLU A 48 10.27 -5.47 4.57
N GLU A 49 11.57 -5.37 4.88
CA GLU A 49 12.14 -4.31 5.70
C GLU A 49 11.86 -2.92 5.11
N GLN A 50 12.01 -2.74 3.80
CA GLN A 50 11.71 -1.46 3.16
C GLN A 50 10.22 -1.11 3.25
N ALA A 51 9.33 -2.10 3.13
CA ALA A 51 7.90 -1.90 3.28
C ALA A 51 7.53 -1.55 4.73
N GLU A 52 8.13 -2.22 5.72
CA GLU A 52 7.94 -1.91 7.13
C GLU A 52 8.47 -0.53 7.52
N ASP A 53 9.66 -0.16 7.04
CA ASP A 53 10.25 1.14 7.33
C ASP A 53 9.39 2.27 6.79
N TRP A 54 8.78 2.08 5.63
CA TRP A 54 7.80 3.01 5.10
C TRP A 54 6.55 3.12 5.99
N ILE A 55 6.07 2.01 6.58
CA ILE A 55 4.92 2.03 7.51
C ILE A 55 5.30 2.82 8.77
N LYS A 56 6.49 2.58 9.32
CA LYS A 56 7.00 3.24 10.53
C LYS A 56 7.28 4.73 10.31
N ALA A 57 7.72 5.12 9.10
CA ALA A 57 8.04 6.50 8.76
C ALA A 57 6.81 7.37 8.50
N ARG A 58 5.62 6.78 8.33
CA ARG A 58 4.40 7.51 8.01
C ARG A 58 3.66 8.00 9.25
N PRO A 59 3.06 9.21 9.22
CA PRO A 59 2.20 9.68 10.30
C PRO A 59 0.94 8.81 10.39
N GLU A 60 0.45 8.58 11.61
CA GLU A 60 -0.70 7.69 11.95
C GLU A 60 -2.04 8.01 11.23
N LYS A 61 -2.11 9.06 10.40
CA LYS A 61 -3.32 9.49 9.69
C LYS A 61 -3.13 9.30 8.19
N PHE A 62 -3.76 8.27 7.64
CA PHE A 62 -3.86 8.02 6.21
C PHE A 62 -4.86 9.01 5.58
N TYR A 63 -4.46 9.67 4.49
CA TYR A 63 -5.38 10.23 3.50
C TYR A 63 -5.17 9.37 2.24
N ILE A 64 -6.20 8.64 1.85
CA ILE A 64 -6.28 7.91 0.58
C ILE A 64 -7.12 8.77 -0.35
#